data_AF-A0A7Z0SSP0-F1
#
_entry.id   AF-A0A7Z0SSP0-F1
#
_cell.length_a   1.000
_cell.length_b   1.000
_cell.length_c   1.000
_cell.angle_alpha   90.00
_cell.angle_beta   90.00
_cell.angle_gamma   90.00
#
_symmetry.space_group_name_H-M   'P 1'
#
loop_
_entity.id
_entity.type
_entity.pdbx_description
1 polymer ?
#
loop_
_entity_poly.entity_id
_entity_poly.type
_entity_poly.pdbx_seq_one_letter_code
_entity_poly.pdbx_strand_id
1 'polypeptide(L)'
;MTIKHVVVFSLALCLSGPALASGPACAKKIAGIETQIQHAKESGNQNRIRGLERALSAARNHCTDAGLISGKEEKIAEKQDDIDDILEDMREKEEEGRFDKVKKLERKLAHEQEDLKALRQELAEIKSLAGASPK
;
A
#
# COMPACT_ATOMS: atom_id res chain seq x y z
N MET A 1 24.75 -61.35 -13.72
CA MET A 1 24.91 -60.34 -12.64
C MET A 1 23.56 -59.67 -12.42
N THR A 2 23.14 -59.66 -11.17
CA THR A 2 21.89 -59.16 -10.59
C THR A 2 21.83 -57.63 -10.51
N ILE A 3 20.60 -57.07 -10.54
CA ILE A 3 20.02 -55.96 -9.70
C ILE A 3 18.85 -55.35 -10.53
N LYS A 4 17.56 -55.58 -10.24
CA LYS A 4 16.67 -55.18 -9.11
C LYS A 4 16.14 -53.73 -9.18
N HIS A 5 14.81 -53.64 -9.33
CA HIS A 5 13.85 -52.59 -8.88
C HIS A 5 13.89 -51.19 -9.51
N VAL A 6 12.78 -50.75 -10.16
CA VAL A 6 11.72 -49.84 -9.64
C VAL A 6 12.25 -48.40 -9.51
N VAL A 7 11.66 -47.38 -10.14
CA VAL A 7 10.63 -46.50 -9.55
C VAL A 7 10.11 -45.57 -10.65
N VAL A 8 8.78 -45.52 -10.77
CA VAL A 8 8.03 -44.46 -11.47
C VAL A 8 8.34 -43.12 -10.80
N PHE A 9 8.93 -42.18 -11.53
CA PHE A 9 9.08 -40.81 -11.04
C PHE A 9 8.24 -39.87 -11.91
N SER A 10 6.93 -39.95 -11.71
CA SER A 10 6.02 -38.85 -12.06
C SER A 10 6.47 -37.65 -11.24
N LEU A 11 7.14 -36.70 -11.89
CA LEU A 11 7.48 -35.41 -11.31
C LEU A 11 6.19 -34.59 -11.18
N ALA A 12 5.41 -34.89 -10.14
CA ALA A 12 4.38 -34.00 -9.66
C ALA A 12 5.07 -32.75 -9.10
N LEU A 13 5.17 -31.72 -9.94
CA LEU A 13 5.57 -30.39 -9.52
C LEU A 13 4.44 -29.84 -8.64
N CYS A 14 4.48 -30.16 -7.35
CA CYS A 14 3.73 -29.44 -6.34
C CYS A 14 4.24 -28.01 -6.36
N LEU A 15 3.49 -27.12 -7.01
CA LEU A 15 3.65 -25.69 -6.84
C LEU A 15 3.18 -25.36 -5.42
N SER A 16 4.05 -25.61 -4.44
CA SER A 16 3.93 -25.08 -3.09
C SER A 16 4.16 -23.57 -3.21
N GLY A 17 3.13 -22.83 -3.64
CA GLY A 17 3.13 -21.40 -3.48
C GLY A 17 3.41 -21.09 -2.02
N PRO A 18 4.35 -20.20 -1.68
CA PRO A 18 4.57 -19.85 -0.29
C PRO A 18 3.24 -19.38 0.28
N ALA A 19 2.77 -20.02 1.35
CA ALA A 19 1.71 -19.47 2.16
C ALA A 19 2.26 -18.17 2.73
N LEU A 20 1.97 -17.05 2.06
CA LEU A 20 2.32 -15.73 2.54
C LEU A 20 1.53 -15.57 3.84
N ALA A 21 2.20 -15.74 4.98
CA ALA A 21 1.62 -15.41 6.27
C ALA A 21 1.33 -13.91 6.24
N SER A 22 0.06 -13.56 6.10
CA SER A 22 -0.41 -12.18 6.18
C SER A 22 -0.19 -11.70 7.62
N GLY A 23 0.68 -10.70 7.77
CA GLY A 23 0.99 -10.14 9.08
C GLY A 23 -0.17 -9.32 9.67
N PRO A 24 -0.05 -8.86 10.92
CA PRO A 24 -1.14 -8.18 11.63
C PRO A 24 -1.64 -6.90 10.93
N ALA A 25 -0.75 -6.13 10.29
CA ALA A 25 -1.16 -4.92 9.57
C ALA A 25 -2.01 -5.27 8.34
N CYS A 26 -1.62 -6.33 7.63
CA CYS A 26 -2.36 -6.86 6.51
C CYS A 26 -3.72 -7.42 6.94
N ALA A 27 -3.77 -8.16 8.06
CA ALA A 27 -5.02 -8.66 8.62
C ALA A 27 -5.99 -7.53 8.96
N LYS A 28 -5.50 -6.43 9.58
CA LYS A 28 -6.31 -5.23 9.83
C LYS A 28 -6.86 -4.62 8.54
N LYS A 29 -6.06 -4.55 7.47
CA LYS A 29 -6.52 -4.08 6.16
C LYS A 29 -7.64 -4.95 5.58
N ILE A 30 -7.50 -6.28 5.65
CA ILE A 30 -8.51 -7.24 5.19
C ILE A 30 -9.83 -7.04 5.97
N ALA A 31 -9.75 -6.99 7.30
CA ALA A 31 -10.93 -6.76 8.15
C ALA A 31 -11.62 -5.42 7.83
N GLY A 32 -10.84 -4.35 7.59
CA GLY A 32 -11.38 -3.06 7.18
C GLY A 32 -12.13 -3.09 5.84
N ILE A 33 -11.69 -3.91 4.88
CA ILE A 33 -12.40 -4.10 3.60
C ILE A 33 -13.71 -4.86 3.84
N GLU A 34 -13.69 -5.90 4.69
CA GLU A 34 -14.90 -6.65 5.03
C GLU A 34 -15.96 -5.78 5.72
N THR A 35 -15.56 -4.92 6.66
CA THR A 35 -16.46 -3.92 7.28
C THR A 35 -17.06 -2.98 6.24
N GLN A 36 -16.26 -2.48 5.30
CA GLN A 36 -16.76 -1.63 4.21
C GLN A 36 -17.76 -2.36 3.30
N ILE A 37 -17.58 -3.67 3.08
CA ILE A 37 -18.54 -4.48 2.33
C ILE A 37 -19.88 -4.54 3.08
N GLN A 38 -19.87 -4.72 4.40
CA GLN A 38 -21.11 -4.73 5.19
C GLN A 38 -21.86 -3.40 5.07
N HIS A 39 -21.17 -2.27 5.25
CA HIS A 39 -21.78 -0.95 5.06
C HIS A 39 -22.29 -0.71 3.63
N ALA A 40 -21.57 -1.20 2.62
CA ALA A 40 -22.01 -1.10 1.23
C ALA A 40 -23.26 -1.96 0.95
N LYS A 41 -23.43 -3.09 1.64
CA LYS A 41 -24.64 -3.93 1.58
C LYS A 41 -25.84 -3.23 2.21
N GLU A 42 -25.67 -2.62 3.38
CA GLU A 42 -26.72 -1.86 4.08
C GLU A 42 -27.26 -0.70 3.21
N SER A 43 -26.37 -0.05 2.46
CA SER A 43 -26.72 1.05 1.55
C SER A 43 -27.17 0.60 0.15
N GLY A 44 -27.19 -0.71 -0.15
CA GLY A 44 -27.61 -1.25 -1.44
C GLY A 44 -26.68 -0.89 -2.62
N ASN A 45 -25.47 -0.39 -2.37
CA ASN A 45 -24.56 0.09 -3.41
C ASN A 45 -23.79 -1.06 -4.08
N GLN A 46 -24.44 -1.72 -5.04
CA GLN A 46 -23.88 -2.89 -5.75
C GLN A 46 -22.55 -2.61 -6.45
N ASN A 47 -22.34 -1.40 -6.98
CA ASN A 47 -21.09 -1.04 -7.63
C ASN A 47 -19.93 -1.00 -6.62
N ARG A 48 -20.17 -0.42 -5.45
CA ARG A 48 -19.18 -0.36 -4.36
C ARG A 48 -18.86 -1.75 -3.84
N ILE A 49 -19.88 -2.61 -3.65
CA ILE A 49 -19.70 -4.00 -3.21
C ILE A 49 -18.76 -4.75 -4.15
N ARG A 50 -19.03 -4.76 -5.47
CA ARG A 50 -18.17 -5.46 -6.45
C ARG A 50 -16.73 -4.95 -6.46
N GLY A 51 -16.53 -3.65 -6.28
CA GLY A 51 -15.19 -3.07 -6.17
C GLY A 51 -14.46 -3.55 -4.92
N LEU A 52 -15.15 -3.56 -3.78
CA LEU A 52 -14.59 -4.02 -2.50
C LEU A 52 -14.31 -5.53 -2.48
N GLU A 53 -15.16 -6.36 -3.11
CA GLU A 53 -14.92 -7.81 -3.23
C GLU A 53 -13.65 -8.11 -4.04
N ARG A 54 -13.40 -7.36 -5.12
CA ARG A 54 -12.14 -7.44 -5.87
C ARG A 54 -10.95 -7.03 -5.01
N ALA A 55 -11.07 -5.93 -4.27
CA ALA A 55 -10.03 -5.47 -3.35
C ALA A 55 -9.75 -6.48 -2.23
N LEU A 56 -10.80 -7.12 -1.70
CA LEU A 56 -10.69 -8.17 -0.68
C LEU A 56 -9.95 -9.39 -1.23
N SER A 57 -10.32 -9.85 -2.42
CA SER A 57 -9.64 -10.97 -3.09
C SER A 57 -8.16 -10.66 -3.33
N ALA A 58 -7.86 -9.48 -3.88
CA ALA A 58 -6.47 -9.04 -4.07
C ALA A 58 -5.69 -8.97 -2.75
N ALA A 59 -6.31 -8.45 -1.67
CA ALA A 59 -5.69 -8.41 -0.36
C ALA A 59 -5.41 -9.82 0.18
N ARG A 60 -6.38 -10.73 0.13
CA ARG A 60 -6.19 -12.11 0.61
C ARG A 60 -5.06 -12.86 -0.12
N ASN A 61 -4.84 -12.55 -1.39
CA ASN A 61 -3.83 -13.25 -2.20
C ASN A 61 -2.43 -12.61 -2.16
N HIS A 62 -2.33 -11.29 -1.97
CA HIS A 62 -1.08 -10.56 -2.22
C HIS A 62 -0.64 -9.61 -1.10
N CYS A 63 -1.50 -9.35 -0.10
CA CYS A 63 -1.15 -8.42 0.95
C CYS A 63 -0.13 -9.03 1.92
N THR A 64 0.90 -8.24 2.23
CA THR A 64 1.92 -8.54 3.24
C THR A 64 2.25 -7.27 4.01
N ASP A 65 2.69 -7.38 5.26
CA ASP A 65 3.07 -6.21 6.06
C ASP A 65 4.25 -5.47 5.44
N ALA A 66 5.25 -6.21 4.96
CA ALA A 66 6.39 -5.65 4.23
C ALA A 66 5.95 -4.90 2.96
N GLY A 67 5.00 -5.47 2.19
CA GLY A 67 4.44 -4.80 1.02
C GLY A 67 3.67 -3.53 1.35
N LEU A 68 2.94 -3.51 2.48
CA LEU A 68 2.26 -2.29 2.96
C LEU A 68 3.23 -1.20 3.40
N ILE A 69 4.32 -1.59 4.09
CA ILE A 69 5.38 -0.67 4.51
C ILE A 69 6.08 -0.10 3.28
N SER A 70 6.58 -0.95 2.39
CA SER A 70 7.30 -0.55 1.18
C SER A 70 6.46 0.35 0.28
N GLY A 71 5.20 -0.01 0.01
CA GLY A 71 4.32 0.81 -0.82
C GLY A 71 3.91 2.13 -0.18
N LYS A 72 4.06 2.27 1.16
CA LYS A 72 3.86 3.55 1.85
C LYS A 72 5.14 4.38 1.84
N GLU A 73 6.30 3.76 1.99
CA GLU A 73 7.61 4.43 1.87
C GLU A 73 7.83 4.98 0.46
N GLU A 74 7.43 4.25 -0.58
CA GLU A 74 7.44 4.73 -1.98
C GLU A 74 6.61 6.01 -2.14
N LYS A 75 5.37 6.03 -1.63
CA LYS A 75 4.51 7.24 -1.66
C LYS A 75 5.09 8.42 -0.89
N ILE A 76 5.82 8.15 0.20
CA ILE A 76 6.50 9.20 0.96
C ILE A 76 7.66 9.78 0.14
N ALA A 77 8.39 8.94 -0.59
CA ALA A 77 9.45 9.40 -1.49
C ALA A 77 8.87 10.24 -2.64
N GLU A 78 7.85 9.74 -3.35
CA GLU A 78 7.14 10.49 -4.39
C GLU A 78 6.64 11.85 -3.88
N LYS A 79 6.07 11.89 -2.67
CA LYS A 79 5.59 13.14 -2.07
C LYS A 79 6.72 14.11 -1.71
N GLN A 80 7.89 13.59 -1.36
CA GLN A 80 9.07 14.41 -1.08
C GLN A 80 9.62 15.02 -2.38
N ASP A 81 9.63 14.25 -3.46
CA ASP A 81 10.01 14.73 -4.80
C ASP A 81 9.03 15.83 -5.26
N ASP A 82 7.72 15.64 -5.10
CA ASP A 82 6.71 16.68 -5.40
C ASP A 82 6.97 17.99 -4.64
N ILE A 83 7.40 17.90 -3.37
CA ILE A 83 7.73 19.06 -2.55
C ILE A 83 8.97 19.77 -3.08
N ASP A 84 10.01 19.01 -3.43
CA ASP A 84 11.26 19.55 -3.94
C ASP A 84 11.04 20.27 -5.28
N ASP A 85 10.22 19.70 -6.17
CA ASP A 85 9.78 20.32 -7.42
C ASP A 85 9.03 21.64 -7.18
N ILE A 86 8.10 21.67 -6.20
CA ILE A 86 7.39 22.90 -5.85
C ILE A 86 8.36 23.98 -5.33
N LEU A 87 9.35 23.60 -4.54
CA LEU A 87 10.35 24.54 -4.02
C LEU A 87 11.24 25.08 -5.13
N GLU A 88 11.56 24.29 -6.15
CA GLU A 88 12.27 24.76 -7.34
C GLU A 88 11.42 25.72 -8.17
N ASP A 89 10.17 25.35 -8.48
CA ASP A 89 9.22 26.20 -9.18
C ASP A 89 9.04 27.53 -8.45
N MET A 90 8.97 27.52 -7.12
CA MET A 90 8.86 28.74 -6.31
C MET A 90 10.06 29.67 -6.54
N ARG A 91 11.30 29.16 -6.50
CA ARG A 91 12.51 29.97 -6.75
C ARG A 91 12.49 30.57 -8.15
N GLU A 92 12.15 29.79 -9.17
CA GLU A 92 12.04 30.29 -10.54
C GLU A 92 11.00 31.42 -10.64
N LYS A 93 9.83 31.26 -10.02
CA LYS A 93 8.77 32.30 -10.08
C LYS A 93 9.10 33.54 -9.26
N GLU A 94 9.90 33.42 -8.20
CA GLU A 94 10.47 34.56 -7.48
C GLU A 94 11.45 35.35 -8.34
N GLU A 95 12.37 34.68 -9.05
CA GLU A 95 13.31 35.32 -9.98
C GLU A 95 12.60 36.01 -11.16
N GLU A 96 11.50 35.43 -11.65
CA GLU A 96 10.64 36.04 -12.67
C GLU A 96 9.75 37.20 -12.14
N GLY A 97 9.75 37.47 -10.82
CA GLY A 97 8.88 38.47 -10.20
C GLY A 97 7.38 38.12 -10.20
N ARG A 98 7.03 36.85 -10.39
CA ARG A 98 5.64 36.36 -10.48
C ARG A 98 5.09 35.95 -9.11
N PHE A 99 5.01 36.91 -8.19
CA PHE A 99 4.60 36.67 -6.80
C PHE A 99 3.18 36.10 -6.64
N ASP A 100 2.28 36.34 -7.59
CA ASP A 100 0.94 35.74 -7.62
C ASP A 100 1.01 34.20 -7.79
N LYS A 101 1.95 33.73 -8.61
CA LYS A 101 2.23 32.30 -8.81
C LYS A 101 2.93 31.70 -7.60
N VAL A 102 3.90 32.39 -7.01
CA VAL A 102 4.58 31.97 -5.77
C VAL A 102 3.54 31.71 -4.68
N LYS A 103 2.60 32.65 -4.47
CA LYS A 103 1.52 32.48 -3.48
C LYS A 103 0.62 31.27 -3.76
N LYS A 104 0.44 30.87 -5.02
CA LYS A 104 -0.31 29.66 -5.38
C LYS A 104 0.50 28.41 -5.07
N LEU A 105 1.80 28.42 -5.32
CA LEU A 105 2.72 27.34 -5.00
C LEU A 105 2.86 27.14 -3.49
N GLU A 106 2.90 28.21 -2.68
CA GLU A 106 2.89 28.11 -1.21
C GLU A 106 1.70 27.32 -0.68
N ARG A 107 0.51 27.53 -1.25
CA ARG A 107 -0.70 26.75 -0.88
C ARG A 107 -0.58 25.29 -1.29
N LYS A 108 0.01 25.02 -2.46
CA LYS A 108 0.27 23.64 -2.91
C LYS A 108 1.29 22.97 -1.98
N LEU A 109 2.40 23.64 -1.68
CA LEU A 109 3.43 23.18 -0.75
C LEU A 109 2.84 22.81 0.62
N ALA A 110 1.99 23.67 1.18
CA ALA A 110 1.34 23.40 2.46
C ALA A 110 0.46 22.14 2.40
N HIS A 111 -0.27 21.92 1.31
CA HIS A 111 -1.06 20.72 1.10
C HIS A 111 -0.17 19.47 0.98
N GLU A 112 0.90 19.52 0.18
CA GLU A 112 1.82 18.38 0.04
C GLU A 112 2.52 18.04 1.37
N GLN A 113 2.85 19.04 2.19
CA GLN A 113 3.43 18.83 3.52
C GLN A 113 2.44 18.19 4.50
N GLU A 114 1.15 18.54 4.42
CA GLU A 114 0.10 17.89 5.20
C GLU A 114 -0.07 16.42 4.78
N ASP A 115 -0.13 16.16 3.48
CA ASP A 115 -0.20 14.80 2.93
C ASP A 115 1.02 13.97 3.32
N LEU A 116 2.23 14.52 3.22
CA LEU A 116 3.47 13.87 3.66
C LEU A 116 3.42 13.49 5.14
N LYS A 117 2.89 14.39 5.99
CA LYS A 117 2.73 14.13 7.43
C LYS A 117 1.73 13.00 7.66
N ALA A 118 0.60 13.00 6.98
CA ALA A 118 -0.40 11.93 7.06
C ALA A 118 0.19 10.58 6.62
N LEU A 119 0.92 10.55 5.50
CA LEU A 119 1.60 9.34 5.02
C LEU A 119 2.61 8.79 6.03
N ARG A 120 3.39 9.67 6.68
CA ARG A 120 4.34 9.28 7.74
C ARG A 120 3.64 8.72 8.98
N GLN A 121 2.50 9.31 9.37
CA GLN A 121 1.68 8.80 10.47
C GLN A 121 1.11 7.42 10.15
N GLU A 122 0.51 7.25 8.97
CA GLU A 122 0.01 5.96 8.50
C GLU A 122 1.13 4.90 8.45
N LEU A 123 2.33 5.26 7.98
CA LEU A 123 3.48 4.36 7.99
C LEU A 123 3.85 3.91 9.41
N ALA A 124 3.86 4.85 10.37
CA ALA A 124 4.15 4.55 11.76
C ALA A 124 3.10 3.59 12.37
N GLU A 125 1.83 3.78 12.03
CA GLU A 125 0.76 2.85 12.42
C GLU A 125 0.92 1.46 11.80
N ILE A 126 1.26 1.38 10.51
CA ILE A 126 1.50 0.10 9.83
C ILE A 126 2.69 -0.61 10.51
N LYS A 127 3.78 0.10 10.79
CA LYS A 127 4.97 -0.45 11.45
C LYS A 127 4.67 -0.92 12.88
N SER A 128 3.85 -0.18 13.64
CA SER A 128 3.47 -0.58 15.00
C SER A 128 2.60 -1.83 15.01
N LEU A 129 1.67 -1.97 14.06
CA LEU A 129 0.85 -3.16 13.89
C LEU A 129 1.68 -4.37 13.44
N ALA A 130 2.55 -4.19 12.45
CA ALA A 130 3.41 -5.26 11.96
C ALA A 130 4.40 -5.77 13.03
N GLY A 131 4.88 -4.87 13.89
CA GLY A 131 5.75 -5.21 15.02
C GLY A 131 5.03 -5.85 16.22
N ALA A 132 3.70 -5.81 16.27
CA ALA A 132 2.91 -6.33 17.39
C ALA A 132 2.69 -7.85 17.36
N SER A 133 3.53 -8.61 16.62
CA SER A 133 3.41 -10.06 16.51
C SER A 133 3.47 -10.72 17.91
N PRO A 134 2.45 -11.49 18.34
CA PRO A 134 2.50 -12.21 19.60
C PRO A 134 3.57 -13.30 19.50
N LYS A 135 4.51 -13.30 20.46
CA LYS A 135 5.39 -14.44 20.72
C LYS A 135 4.58 -15.69 21.06
#